data_AF-A0A5P1EGT6-F1
#
_entry.id   AF-A0A5P1EGT6-F1
#
_cell.length_a   1.000
_cell.length_b   1.000
_cell.length_c   1.000
_cell.angle_alpha   90.00
_cell.angle_beta   90.00
_cell.angle_gamma   90.00
#
_symmetry.space_group_name_H-M   'P 1'
#
loop_
_entity.id
_entity.type
_entity.pdbx_description
1 polymer ?
#
loop_
_entity_poly.entity_id
_entity_poly.type
_entity_poly.pdbx_seq_one_letter_code
_entity_poly.pdbx_strand_id
1 'polypeptide(L)'
;MSDLMRGKGQKDYEKPGRHGSEKKTKVPPKGYRGILEWKDNIPVGDWAVRFNNLIGCLIRDPRSINIAHNFEEQEFKCIKKIWEKLMDHYCLEDNPESWDYVIPKMVKLIRGWKSDLKKRYFTNLSTDWKRIYELDKRVPPFNWMTLIIEWEGEKKIEKLSFLGRKLYDL
;
A
#
# COMPACT_ATOMS: atom_id res chain seq x y z
N MET A 1 58.08 11.15 -2.86
CA MET A 1 57.52 11.37 -4.21
C MET A 1 56.75 10.11 -4.57
N SER A 2 55.43 10.02 -4.61
CA SER A 2 54.39 11.01 -4.83
C SER A 2 53.08 10.49 -4.22
N ASP A 3 52.70 11.04 -3.06
CA ASP A 3 51.30 11.33 -2.80
C ASP A 3 50.88 12.42 -3.80
N LEU A 4 49.98 12.09 -4.73
CA LEU A 4 48.95 12.98 -5.28
C LEU A 4 48.24 12.26 -6.42
N MET A 5 46.94 12.00 -6.23
CA MET A 5 45.83 12.08 -7.20
C MET A 5 44.73 11.11 -6.73
N ARG A 6 43.81 11.59 -5.89
CA ARG A 6 42.46 12.05 -6.32
C ARG A 6 41.57 10.88 -6.78
N GLY A 7 40.42 10.60 -6.20
CA GLY A 7 39.65 11.31 -5.19
C GLY A 7 38.24 10.74 -5.12
N LYS A 8 37.69 10.71 -3.90
CA LYS A 8 36.26 10.82 -3.53
C LYS A 8 35.25 10.20 -4.49
N GLY A 9 34.89 8.95 -4.19
CA GLY A 9 33.65 8.31 -4.61
C GLY A 9 32.79 7.84 -3.43
N GLN A 10 32.82 8.53 -2.28
CA GLN A 10 31.76 8.39 -1.29
C GLN A 10 30.50 9.00 -1.91
N LYS A 11 29.70 8.17 -2.57
CA LYS A 11 28.29 8.51 -2.80
C LYS A 11 27.58 8.21 -1.50
N ASP A 12 27.46 9.23 -0.68
CA ASP A 12 26.43 9.32 0.34
C ASP A 12 25.08 9.29 -0.37
N TYR A 13 24.58 8.10 -0.69
CA TYR A 13 23.16 7.95 -1.00
C TYR A 13 22.41 8.03 0.34
N GLU A 14 22.26 9.26 0.82
CA GLU A 14 21.13 9.63 1.65
C GLU A 14 19.88 9.09 0.95
N LYS A 15 19.32 8.00 1.48
CA LYS A 15 18.02 7.51 1.03
C LYS A 15 17.05 8.65 1.29
N PRO A 16 16.51 9.32 0.24
CA PRO A 16 15.52 10.36 0.48
C PRO A 16 14.36 9.66 1.17
N GLY A 17 13.96 10.19 2.33
CA GLY A 17 12.79 9.69 3.05
C GLY A 17 11.62 9.52 2.10
N ARG A 18 10.77 8.50 2.34
CA ARG A 18 9.59 8.15 1.53
C ARG A 18 8.58 9.31 1.47
N HIS A 19 8.91 10.36 0.73
CA HIS A 19 7.97 11.37 0.28
C HIS A 19 7.06 10.70 -0.73
N GLY A 20 5.75 10.87 -0.54
CA GLY A 20 4.74 10.33 -1.44
C GLY A 20 4.93 10.91 -2.83
N SER A 21 5.66 10.19 -3.68
CA SER A 21 5.95 10.63 -5.04
C SER A 21 4.64 10.85 -5.80
N GLU A 22 4.55 11.98 -6.50
CA GLU A 22 3.37 12.34 -7.28
C GLU A 22 3.02 11.22 -8.28
N LYS A 23 1.73 11.02 -8.56
CA LYS A 23 1.27 10.00 -9.52
C LYS A 23 1.97 10.13 -10.88
N LYS A 24 2.32 11.36 -11.27
CA LYS A 24 3.00 11.72 -12.52
C LYS A 24 4.37 11.04 -12.68
N THR A 25 5.09 10.75 -11.60
CA THR A 25 6.40 10.09 -11.69
C THR A 25 6.30 8.56 -11.81
N LYS A 26 5.09 8.01 -11.67
CA LYS A 26 4.80 6.57 -11.61
C LYS A 26 4.17 6.03 -12.89
N VAL A 27 3.84 6.92 -13.82
CA VAL A 27 3.26 6.62 -15.12
C VAL A 27 4.28 6.98 -16.21
N PRO A 28 4.25 6.30 -17.37
CA PRO A 28 5.05 6.71 -18.51
C PRO A 28 4.64 8.09 -19.05
N PRO A 29 5.47 8.70 -19.90
CA PRO A 29 5.12 9.94 -20.60
C PRO A 29 3.80 9.82 -21.36
N LYS A 30 3.08 10.95 -21.48
CA LYS A 30 1.80 11.00 -22.19
C LYS A 30 1.97 10.48 -23.63
N GLY A 31 1.08 9.58 -24.05
CA GLY A 31 1.13 8.94 -25.36
C GLY A 31 1.95 7.66 -25.41
N TYR A 32 2.62 7.27 -24.32
CA TYR A 32 3.39 6.05 -24.20
C TYR A 32 2.85 5.14 -23.11
N ARG A 33 3.07 3.84 -23.28
CA ARG A 33 2.85 2.82 -22.25
C ARG A 33 4.18 2.16 -21.88
N GLY A 34 4.32 1.78 -20.63
CA GLY A 34 5.50 1.11 -20.10
C GLY A 34 5.46 -0.37 -20.44
N ILE A 35 6.53 -0.88 -21.05
CA ILE A 35 6.71 -2.31 -21.26
C ILE A 35 7.34 -2.89 -19.99
N LEU A 36 6.73 -3.93 -19.45
CA LEU A 36 7.24 -4.64 -18.28
C LEU A 36 8.05 -5.85 -18.73
N GLU A 37 9.26 -5.97 -18.19
CA GLU A 37 10.00 -7.22 -18.23
C GLU A 37 9.48 -8.12 -17.11
N TRP A 38 9.29 -9.41 -17.41
CA TRP A 38 8.76 -10.38 -16.47
C TRP A 38 9.74 -11.53 -16.27
N LYS A 39 9.96 -11.93 -15.02
CA LYS A 39 10.70 -13.13 -14.64
C LYS A 39 9.87 -13.92 -13.65
N ASP A 40 9.50 -15.15 -13.99
CA ASP A 40 8.64 -16.01 -13.16
C ASP A 40 7.32 -15.31 -12.75
N ASN A 41 6.68 -14.62 -13.70
CA ASN A 41 5.50 -13.77 -13.49
C ASN A 41 5.68 -12.62 -12.46
N ILE A 42 6.93 -12.23 -12.19
CA ILE A 42 7.28 -11.07 -11.37
C ILE A 42 7.83 -9.97 -12.29
N PRO A 43 7.28 -8.75 -12.26
CA PRO A 43 7.80 -7.66 -13.07
C PRO A 43 9.16 -7.21 -12.50
N VAL A 44 10.14 -7.03 -13.37
CA VAL A 44 11.52 -6.62 -13.04
C VAL A 44 11.92 -5.34 -13.78
N GLY A 45 13.03 -4.73 -13.35
CA GLY A 45 13.55 -3.48 -13.92
C GLY A 45 12.87 -2.21 -13.42
N ASP A 46 13.27 -1.07 -13.98
CA ASP A 46 12.86 0.26 -13.51
C ASP A 46 11.37 0.53 -13.69
N TRP A 47 10.78 0.01 -14.78
CA TRP A 47 9.34 0.11 -15.02
C TRP A 47 8.54 -0.69 -14.00
N ALA A 48 9.06 -1.82 -13.50
CA ALA A 48 8.39 -2.59 -12.45
C ALA A 48 8.31 -1.81 -11.12
N VAL A 49 9.32 -1.00 -10.79
CA VAL A 49 9.29 -0.14 -9.60
C VAL A 49 8.18 0.91 -9.72
N ARG A 50 8.09 1.56 -10.88
CA ARG A 50 7.05 2.57 -11.16
C ARG A 50 5.66 1.95 -11.19
N PHE A 51 5.52 0.78 -11.81
CA PHE A 51 4.28 -0.01 -11.85
C PHE A 51 3.79 -0.37 -10.45
N ASN A 52 4.66 -0.95 -9.62
CA ASN A 52 4.33 -1.29 -8.23
C ASN A 52 3.94 -0.06 -7.41
N ASN A 53 4.62 1.06 -7.63
CA ASN A 53 4.29 2.33 -6.98
C ASN A 53 2.93 2.87 -7.44
N LEU A 54 2.57 2.70 -8.72
CA LEU A 54 1.25 3.07 -9.24
C LEU A 54 0.15 2.24 -8.59
N ILE A 55 0.29 0.91 -8.51
CA ILE A 55 -0.67 0.04 -7.80
C ILE A 55 -0.88 0.57 -6.38
N GLY A 56 0.22 0.84 -5.66
CA GLY A 56 0.15 1.40 -4.31
C GLY A 56 -0.51 2.78 -4.22
N CYS A 57 -0.51 3.58 -5.28
CA CYS A 57 -1.24 4.85 -5.30
C CYS A 57 -2.73 4.65 -5.53
N LEU A 58 -3.07 3.78 -6.48
CA LEU A 58 -4.46 3.47 -6.82
C LEU A 58 -5.18 2.81 -5.64
N ILE A 59 -4.51 1.93 -4.91
CA ILE A 59 -5.05 1.31 -3.69
C ILE A 59 -5.34 2.34 -2.58
N ARG A 60 -4.56 3.42 -2.52
CA ARG A 60 -4.71 4.48 -1.49
C ARG A 60 -5.57 5.66 -1.97
N ASP A 61 -6.21 5.53 -3.12
CA ASP A 61 -7.18 6.49 -3.63
C ASP A 61 -8.58 6.10 -3.10
N PRO A 62 -9.20 6.93 -2.25
CA PRO A 62 -10.52 6.62 -1.67
C PRO A 62 -11.64 6.54 -2.71
N ARG A 63 -11.42 7.06 -3.91
CA ARG A 63 -12.37 6.91 -5.04
C ARG A 63 -12.27 5.53 -5.69
N SER A 64 -11.20 4.79 -5.42
CA SER A 64 -10.89 3.51 -6.05
C SER A 64 -11.02 2.33 -5.07
N ILE A 65 -10.80 2.52 -3.76
CA ILE A 65 -10.92 1.46 -2.75
C ILE A 65 -11.63 1.97 -1.51
N ASN A 66 -12.56 1.18 -0.98
CA ASN A 66 -13.07 1.39 0.37
C ASN A 66 -12.13 0.71 1.37
N ILE A 67 -11.34 1.51 2.08
CA ILE A 67 -10.36 0.98 3.04
C ILE A 67 -10.99 0.29 4.26
N ALA A 68 -12.26 0.51 4.57
CA ALA A 68 -12.93 -0.26 5.63
C ALA A 68 -13.13 -1.72 5.22
N HIS A 69 -13.29 -1.97 3.92
CA HIS A 69 -13.56 -3.31 3.39
C HIS A 69 -12.26 -4.11 3.20
N ASN A 70 -12.37 -5.43 3.31
CA ASN A 70 -11.37 -6.38 2.82
C ASN A 70 -11.37 -6.41 1.28
N PHE A 71 -10.42 -7.11 0.67
CA PHE A 71 -10.30 -7.13 -0.79
C PHE A 71 -11.54 -7.79 -1.42
N GLU A 72 -12.00 -8.87 -0.82
CA GLU A 72 -13.14 -9.69 -1.22
C GLU A 72 -14.48 -8.94 -1.12
N GLU A 73 -14.52 -7.90 -0.28
CA GLU A 73 -15.67 -7.03 -0.04
C GLU A 73 -15.67 -5.78 -0.96
N GLN A 74 -14.63 -5.59 -1.78
CA GLN A 74 -14.59 -4.49 -2.73
C GLN A 74 -15.55 -4.77 -3.89
N GLU A 75 -16.24 -3.74 -4.34
CA GLU A 75 -17.05 -3.86 -5.55
C GLU A 75 -16.16 -4.14 -6.76
N PHE A 76 -16.55 -5.11 -7.59
CA PHE A 76 -15.80 -5.47 -8.80
C PHE A 76 -15.52 -4.26 -9.72
N LYS A 77 -16.47 -3.32 -9.83
CA LYS A 77 -16.33 -2.09 -10.62
C LYS A 77 -15.12 -1.25 -10.19
N CYS A 78 -14.77 -1.28 -8.91
CA CYS A 78 -13.64 -0.55 -8.34
C CYS A 78 -12.31 -1.24 -8.70
N ILE A 79 -12.27 -2.57 -8.57
CA ILE A 79 -11.12 -3.39 -8.99
C ILE A 79 -10.87 -3.25 -10.51
N LYS A 80 -11.93 -3.31 -11.31
CA LYS A 80 -11.87 -3.12 -12.76
C LYS A 80 -11.29 -1.76 -13.14
N LYS A 81 -11.72 -0.67 -12.49
CA LYS A 81 -11.16 0.68 -12.74
C LYS A 81 -9.67 0.78 -12.41
N ILE A 82 -9.19 0.05 -11.40
CA ILE A 82 -7.76 -0.01 -11.10
C ILE A 82 -7.03 -0.74 -12.23
N TRP A 83 -7.56 -1.89 -12.66
CA TRP A 83 -7.01 -2.64 -13.78
C TRP A 83 -6.93 -1.83 -15.07
N GLU A 84 -8.03 -1.17 -15.47
CA GLU A 84 -8.09 -0.30 -16.65
C GLU A 84 -7.01 0.80 -16.58
N LYS A 85 -6.87 1.47 -15.42
CA LYS A 85 -5.81 2.47 -15.23
C LYS A 85 -4.39 1.90 -15.31
N LEU A 86 -4.19 0.61 -14.99
CA LEU A 86 -2.89 -0.02 -15.16
C LEU A 86 -2.64 -0.31 -16.64
N MET A 87 -3.63 -0.83 -17.37
CA MET A 87 -3.58 -1.09 -18.83
C MET A 87 -3.37 0.18 -19.67
N ASP A 88 -3.93 1.31 -19.22
CA ASP A 88 -3.74 2.63 -19.85
C ASP A 88 -2.28 3.11 -19.79
N HIS A 89 -1.51 2.61 -18.82
CA HIS A 89 -0.15 3.04 -18.55
C HIS A 89 0.90 1.97 -18.80
N TYR A 90 0.54 0.70 -18.86
CA TYR A 90 1.47 -0.43 -18.99
C TYR A 90 0.89 -1.46 -19.96
N CYS A 91 1.75 -2.07 -20.77
CA CYS A 91 1.36 -3.13 -21.69
C CYS A 91 1.24 -4.46 -20.93
N LEU A 92 0.19 -4.61 -20.10
CA LEU A 92 0.00 -5.86 -19.34
C LEU A 92 -0.52 -6.99 -20.21
N GLU A 93 -1.11 -6.68 -21.37
CA GLU A 93 -1.52 -7.68 -22.36
C GLU A 93 -0.35 -8.52 -22.91
N ASP A 94 0.89 -8.03 -22.78
CA ASP A 94 2.10 -8.75 -23.18
C ASP A 94 2.37 -9.96 -22.26
N ASN A 95 1.76 -10.00 -21.07
CA ASN A 95 1.81 -11.13 -20.14
C ASN A 95 0.38 -11.57 -19.74
N PRO A 96 -0.15 -12.69 -20.26
CA PRO A 96 -1.50 -13.15 -19.95
C PRO A 96 -1.72 -13.47 -18.46
N GLU A 97 -0.67 -13.77 -17.72
CA GLU A 97 -0.71 -14.09 -16.28
C GLU A 97 -0.50 -12.86 -15.38
N SER A 98 -0.43 -11.66 -15.95
CA SER A 98 -0.18 -10.42 -15.20
C SER A 98 -1.24 -10.16 -14.12
N TRP A 99 -2.48 -10.66 -14.31
CA TRP A 99 -3.54 -10.62 -13.32
C TRP A 99 -3.18 -11.39 -12.03
N ASP A 100 -2.53 -12.54 -12.17
CA ASP A 100 -2.11 -13.40 -11.04
C ASP A 100 -0.98 -12.77 -10.22
N TYR A 101 -0.27 -11.79 -10.79
CA TYR A 101 0.63 -10.93 -10.03
C TYR A 101 -0.13 -9.77 -9.34
N VAL A 102 -0.98 -9.07 -10.09
CA VAL A 102 -1.58 -7.80 -9.65
C VAL A 102 -2.56 -8.03 -8.50
N ILE A 103 -3.42 -9.04 -8.56
CA ILE A 103 -4.46 -9.23 -7.55
C ILE A 103 -3.89 -9.56 -6.16
N PRO A 104 -3.00 -10.56 -5.99
CA PRO A 104 -2.36 -10.79 -4.70
C PRO A 104 -1.57 -9.58 -4.20
N LYS A 105 -0.97 -8.81 -5.11
CA LYS A 105 -0.28 -7.57 -4.76
C LYS A 105 -1.23 -6.51 -4.22
N MET A 106 -2.40 -6.34 -4.83
CA MET A 106 -3.46 -5.45 -4.34
C MET A 106 -3.95 -5.86 -2.96
N VAL A 107 -4.27 -7.15 -2.76
CA VAL A 107 -4.67 -7.70 -1.45
C VAL A 107 -3.63 -7.36 -0.38
N LYS A 108 -2.35 -7.64 -0.65
CA LYS A 108 -1.25 -7.35 0.27
C LYS A 108 -1.13 -5.86 0.58
N LEU A 109 -1.33 -4.99 -0.40
CA LEU A 109 -1.25 -3.54 -0.23
C LEU A 109 -2.42 -2.98 0.58
N ILE A 110 -3.64 -3.48 0.40
CA ILE A 110 -4.81 -3.10 1.22
C ILE A 110 -4.57 -3.49 2.67
N ARG A 111 -4.21 -4.76 2.93
CA ARG A 111 -3.92 -5.27 4.27
C ARG A 111 -2.79 -4.49 4.94
N GLY A 112 -1.69 -4.26 4.21
CA GLY A 112 -0.57 -3.47 4.68
C GLY A 112 -0.97 -2.02 5.01
N TRP A 113 -1.82 -1.40 4.19
CA TRP A 113 -2.31 -0.05 4.47
C TRP A 113 -3.21 0.02 5.70
N LYS A 114 -4.16 -0.92 5.86
CA LYS A 114 -4.98 -1.05 7.08
C LYS A 114 -4.09 -1.18 8.33
N SER A 115 -3.10 -2.08 8.28
CA SER A 115 -2.16 -2.30 9.39
C SER A 115 -1.34 -1.06 9.73
N ASP A 116 -0.83 -0.36 8.71
CA ASP A 116 -0.09 0.89 8.86
C ASP A 116 -0.93 2.00 9.51
N LEU A 117 -2.23 2.08 9.18
CA LEU A 117 -3.16 3.03 9.78
C LEU A 117 -3.45 2.67 11.24
N LYS A 118 -3.76 1.40 11.52
CA LYS A 118 -4.01 0.90 12.88
C LYS A 118 -2.82 1.20 13.79
N LYS A 119 -1.61 0.86 13.35
CA LYS A 119 -0.39 1.12 14.12
C LYS A 119 -0.21 2.61 14.42
N ARG A 120 -0.34 3.46 13.40
CA ARG A 120 -0.07 4.90 13.53
C ARG A 120 -1.08 5.63 14.39
N TYR A 121 -2.36 5.36 14.20
CA TYR A 121 -3.42 6.20 14.77
C TYR A 121 -4.24 5.48 15.83
N PHE A 122 -4.37 4.16 15.79
CA PHE A 122 -5.19 3.45 16.78
C PHE A 122 -4.36 2.93 17.96
N THR A 123 -3.22 2.29 17.68
CA THR A 123 -2.36 1.72 18.72
C THR A 123 -1.56 2.79 19.46
N ASN A 124 -1.00 3.76 18.73
CA ASN A 124 -0.15 4.80 19.33
C ASN A 124 -0.93 5.93 20.02
N LEU A 125 -2.18 6.19 19.64
CA LEU A 125 -3.01 7.21 20.28
C LEU A 125 -3.89 6.56 21.36
N SER A 126 -3.78 7.06 22.58
CA SER A 126 -4.46 6.53 23.76
C SER A 126 -5.87 7.10 24.00
N THR A 127 -6.25 8.17 23.30
CA THR A 127 -7.49 8.92 23.53
C THR A 127 -8.36 8.95 22.29
N ASP A 128 -9.65 8.66 22.45
CA ASP A 128 -10.58 8.45 21.33
C ASP A 128 -10.81 9.72 20.49
N TRP A 129 -10.86 10.89 21.11
CA TRP A 129 -11.01 12.15 20.36
C TRP A 129 -9.82 12.42 19.43
N LYS A 130 -8.59 12.05 19.84
CA LYS A 130 -7.39 12.19 18.98
C LYS A 130 -7.44 11.23 17.81
N ARG A 131 -7.90 10.00 18.03
CA ARG A 131 -8.08 9.00 16.95
C ARG A 131 -9.07 9.49 15.91
N ILE A 132 -10.14 10.16 16.32
CA ILE A 132 -11.16 10.72 15.42
C ILE A 132 -10.62 11.95 14.68
N TYR A 133 -9.84 12.80 15.35
CA TYR A 133 -9.36 14.07 14.77
C TYR A 133 -8.13 13.91 13.88
N GLU A 134 -7.18 13.04 14.23
CA GLU A 134 -5.89 12.88 13.54
C GLU A 134 -5.93 11.82 12.41
N LEU A 135 -7.02 11.76 11.64
CA LEU A 135 -7.20 10.75 10.59
C LEU A 135 -6.34 11.01 9.34
N ASP A 136 -5.91 9.94 8.65
CA ASP A 136 -5.21 10.06 7.36
C ASP A 136 -6.13 10.69 6.32
N LYS A 137 -5.73 11.84 5.75
CA LYS A 137 -6.52 12.61 4.77
C LYS A 137 -7.04 11.83 3.55
N ARG A 138 -6.47 10.65 3.28
CA ARG A 138 -6.91 9.77 2.19
C ARG A 138 -8.06 8.85 2.59
N VAL A 139 -8.40 8.79 3.87
CA VAL A 139 -9.47 7.94 4.40
C VAL A 139 -10.71 8.81 4.64
N PRO A 140 -11.85 8.51 4.00
CA PRO A 140 -13.10 9.20 4.29
C PRO A 140 -13.48 9.04 5.77
N PRO A 141 -14.01 10.07 6.44
CA PRO A 141 -14.35 10.01 7.87
C PRO A 141 -15.27 8.84 8.25
N PHE A 142 -16.23 8.50 7.39
CA PHE A 142 -17.12 7.36 7.61
C PHE A 142 -16.34 6.03 7.66
N ASN A 143 -15.50 5.77 6.66
CA ASN A 143 -14.66 4.57 6.61
C ASN A 143 -13.68 4.52 7.79
N TRP A 144 -13.20 5.68 8.24
CA TRP A 144 -12.34 5.78 9.42
C TRP A 144 -13.05 5.33 10.69
N MET A 145 -14.29 5.76 10.88
CA MET A 145 -15.10 5.35 12.02
C MET A 145 -15.35 3.84 12.03
N THR A 146 -15.66 3.26 10.86
CA THR A 146 -15.81 1.81 10.71
C THR A 146 -14.56 1.05 11.16
N LEU A 147 -13.37 1.51 10.73
CA LEU A 147 -12.10 0.90 11.12
C LEU A 147 -11.83 0.99 12.64
N ILE A 148 -12.13 2.13 13.27
CA ILE A 148 -11.97 2.27 14.73
C ILE A 148 -12.88 1.29 15.48
N ILE A 149 -14.14 1.16 15.06
CA ILE A 149 -15.09 0.22 15.67
C ILE A 149 -14.61 -1.22 15.52
N GLU A 150 -14.16 -1.60 14.32
CA GLU A 150 -13.57 -2.92 14.02
C GLU A 150 -12.39 -3.20 14.97
N TRP A 151 -11.43 -2.28 15.06
CA TRP A 151 -10.23 -2.47 15.87
C TRP A 151 -10.47 -2.46 17.39
N GLU A 152 -11.46 -1.71 17.89
CA GLU A 152 -11.88 -1.83 19.29
C GLU A 152 -12.55 -3.19 19.57
N GLY A 153 -13.31 -3.71 18.61
CA GLY A 153 -13.88 -5.06 18.68
C GLY A 153 -12.78 -6.14 18.78
N GLU A 154 -11.79 -6.08 17.90
CA GLU A 154 -10.62 -6.99 17.91
C GLU A 154 -9.88 -6.94 19.25
N LYS A 155 -9.60 -5.74 19.77
CA LYS A 155 -8.90 -5.55 21.05
C LYS A 155 -9.65 -6.17 22.23
N LYS A 156 -11.00 -6.12 22.22
CA LYS A 156 -11.82 -6.76 23.26
C LYS A 156 -11.73 -8.29 23.18
N ILE A 157 -11.80 -8.85 21.97
CA ILE A 157 -11.67 -10.29 21.73
C ILE A 157 -10.31 -10.80 22.18
N GLU A 158 -9.23 -10.10 21.83
CA GLU A 158 -7.86 -10.45 22.25
C GLU A 158 -7.74 -10.53 23.78
N LYS A 159 -8.25 -9.52 24.50
CA LYS A 159 -8.28 -9.50 25.97
C LYS A 159 -9.05 -10.68 26.57
N LEU A 160 -10.23 -10.98 26.05
CA LEU A 160 -11.05 -12.11 26.50
C LEU A 160 -10.34 -13.45 26.25
N SER A 161 -9.70 -13.61 25.08
CA SER A 161 -8.94 -14.82 24.75
C SER A 161 -7.73 -15.04 25.68
N PHE A 162 -7.10 -13.96 26.14
CA PHE A 162 -5.97 -14.01 27.06
C PHE A 162 -6.42 -14.35 28.48
N LEU A 163 -7.53 -13.76 28.93
CA LEU A 163 -8.15 -14.09 30.23
C LEU A 163 -8.62 -15.55 30.27
N GLY A 164 -9.25 -16.03 29.19
CA GLY A 164 -9.66 -17.43 29.05
C GLY A 164 -8.47 -18.38 29.21
N ARG A 165 -7.37 -18.16 28.47
CA ARG A 165 -6.14 -18.97 28.61
C ARG A 165 -5.61 -19.01 30.04
N LYS A 166 -5.52 -17.85 30.72
CA LYS A 166 -5.10 -17.79 32.13
C LYS A 166 -6.00 -18.56 33.10
N LEU A 167 -7.29 -18.71 32.81
CA LEU A 167 -8.23 -19.44 33.67
C LEU A 167 -8.14 -20.96 33.48
N TYR A 168 -7.65 -21.45 32.34
CA TYR A 168 -7.48 -22.87 32.06
C TYR A 168 -6.05 -23.39 32.31
N ASP A 169 -5.10 -22.49 32.62
CA ASP A 169 -3.72 -22.81 33.01
C ASP A 169 -3.52 -22.87 34.55
N LEU A 170 -4.60 -22.96 35.34
CA LEU A 170 -4.65 -23.15 36.80
C LEU A 170 -5.34 -24.48 37.13
#